data_AF-A0A061NX69-F1
#
_entry.id   AF-A0A061NX69-F1
#
_cell.length_a   1.000
_cell.length_b   1.000
_cell.length_c   1.000
_cell.angle_alpha   90.00
_cell.angle_beta   90.00
_cell.angle_gamma   90.00
#
_symmetry.space_group_name_H-M   'P 1'
#
loop_
_entity.id
_entity.type
_entity.pdbx_description
1 polymer ?
#
loop_
_entity_poly.entity_id
_entity_poly.type
_entity_poly.pdbx_seq_one_letter_code
_entity_poly.pdbx_strand_id
1 'polypeptide(L)'
;MTPKSLVTERIKTEWQEKKQLWKLVYDWTVILYIFLPGVIIGGFLYYDNLFDPVPWMRTIPPAILGFFIFFSIVPGQLRYYYREADQLFLHQQTDWMRSIRRLGLNFSLFRDSLRIAIVFFLALPFFNGVYQLDLIELLLLYVLTVLLKQNLRIAERRTF
;
A
#
# COMPACT_ATOMS: atom_id res chain seq x y z
N MET A 1 -9.94 -21.29 22.07
CA MET A 1 -9.73 -20.30 20.99
C MET A 1 -8.34 -20.50 20.42
N THR A 2 -8.12 -20.37 19.11
CA THR A 2 -6.78 -20.43 18.51
C THR A 2 -6.31 -19.02 18.16
N PRO A 3 -5.00 -18.73 18.16
CA PRO A 3 -4.51 -17.38 17.90
C PRO A 3 -4.87 -16.89 16.48
N LYS A 4 -4.99 -17.83 15.53
CA LYS A 4 -5.49 -17.54 14.18
C LYS A 4 -6.96 -17.11 14.18
N SER A 5 -7.84 -17.79 14.94
CA SER A 5 -9.27 -17.49 14.97
C SER A 5 -9.57 -16.10 15.53
N LEU A 6 -8.80 -15.67 16.53
CA LEU A 6 -8.93 -14.37 17.19
C LEU A 6 -8.52 -13.21 16.26
N VAL A 7 -7.44 -13.39 15.49
CA VAL A 7 -7.01 -12.40 14.49
C VAL A 7 -8.02 -12.30 13.34
N THR A 8 -8.52 -13.44 12.84
CA THR A 8 -9.52 -13.43 11.76
C THR A 8 -10.82 -12.77 12.17
N GLU A 9 -11.26 -12.99 13.42
CA GLU A 9 -12.47 -12.36 13.95
C GLU A 9 -12.29 -10.84 14.03
N ARG A 10 -11.16 -10.36 14.56
CA ARG A 10 -10.84 -8.92 14.63
C ARG A 10 -10.79 -8.25 13.26
N ILE A 11 -10.14 -8.89 12.28
CA ILE A 11 -10.09 -8.37 10.90
C ILE A 11 -11.50 -8.29 10.32
N LYS A 12 -12.34 -9.30 10.58
CA LYS A 12 -13.72 -9.32 10.09
C LYS A 12 -14.56 -8.20 10.71
N THR A 13 -14.45 -7.98 12.02
CA THR A 13 -15.19 -6.91 12.72
C THR A 13 -14.76 -5.53 12.23
N GLU A 14 -13.46 -5.25 12.14
CA GLU A 14 -12.97 -3.98 11.58
C GLU A 14 -13.42 -3.78 10.13
N TRP A 15 -13.47 -4.85 9.33
CA TRP A 15 -13.93 -4.77 7.96
C TRP A 15 -15.43 -4.49 7.87
N GLN A 16 -16.23 -5.07 8.77
CA GLN A 16 -17.67 -4.83 8.84
C GLN A 16 -17.98 -3.39 9.25
N GLU A 17 -17.30 -2.87 10.26
CA GLU A 17 -17.41 -1.46 10.70
C GLU A 17 -17.04 -0.51 9.56
N LYS A 18 -15.91 -0.74 8.90
CA LYS A 18 -15.52 0.05 7.73
C LYS A 18 -16.56 -0.05 6.62
N LYS A 19 -17.03 -1.25 6.27
CA LYS A 19 -18.02 -1.45 5.20
C LYS A 19 -19.33 -0.71 5.48
N GLN A 20 -19.75 -0.62 6.75
CA GLN A 20 -20.91 0.18 7.13
C GLN A 20 -20.67 1.68 6.91
N LEU A 21 -19.48 2.19 7.26
CA LEU A 21 -19.11 3.58 6.96
C LEU A 21 -19.06 3.86 5.46
N TRP A 22 -18.51 2.93 4.67
CA TRP A 22 -18.48 3.07 3.21
C TRP A 22 -19.90 3.16 2.64
N LYS A 23 -20.86 2.37 3.13
CA LYS A 23 -22.27 2.45 2.69
C LYS A 23 -22.93 3.83 2.90
N LEU A 24 -22.46 4.62 3.85
CA LEU A 24 -22.99 5.98 4.09
C LEU A 24 -22.47 7.01 3.08
N VAL A 25 -21.30 6.77 2.49
CA VAL A 25 -20.64 7.66 1.52
C VAL A 25 -20.85 7.17 0.08
N TYR A 26 -21.15 5.88 -0.10
CA TYR A 26 -21.26 5.20 -1.38
C TYR A 26 -22.60 5.49 -2.07
N ASP A 27 -22.68 6.61 -2.78
CA ASP A 27 -23.73 6.82 -3.76
C ASP A 27 -23.40 6.02 -5.03
N TRP A 28 -24.17 4.96 -5.27
CA TRP A 28 -23.98 4.08 -6.43
C TRP A 28 -24.18 4.83 -7.75
N THR A 29 -24.99 5.89 -7.76
CA THR A 29 -25.22 6.73 -8.93
C THR A 29 -23.95 7.51 -9.28
N VAL A 30 -23.31 8.12 -8.29
CA VAL A 30 -22.03 8.82 -8.49
C VAL A 30 -20.97 7.88 -9.06
N ILE A 31 -20.90 6.64 -8.58
CA ILE A 31 -19.91 5.67 -9.05
C ILE A 31 -20.19 5.23 -10.49
N LEU A 32 -21.45 4.98 -10.82
CA LEU A 32 -21.81 4.56 -12.18
C LEU A 32 -21.55 5.68 -13.18
N TYR A 33 -21.89 6.93 -12.84
CA TYR A 33 -21.83 8.04 -13.79
C TYR A 33 -20.52 8.82 -13.79
N ILE A 34 -19.72 8.76 -12.73
CA ILE A 34 -18.43 9.49 -12.66
C ILE A 34 -17.26 8.51 -12.67
N PHE A 35 -17.28 7.49 -11.79
CA PHE A 35 -16.16 6.59 -11.65
C PHE A 35 -16.01 5.66 -12.86
N LEU A 36 -17.08 5.04 -13.34
CA LEU A 36 -17.02 4.16 -14.51
C LEU A 36 -16.47 4.85 -15.77
N PRO A 37 -17.00 6.00 -16.22
CA PRO A 37 -16.43 6.69 -17.37
C PRO A 37 -15.02 7.21 -17.08
N GLY A 38 -14.74 7.68 -15.86
CA GLY A 38 -13.39 8.09 -15.46
C GLY A 38 -12.37 6.96 -15.58
N VAL A 39 -12.73 5.74 -15.18
CA VAL A 39 -11.87 4.56 -15.33
C VAL A 39 -11.71 4.14 -16.79
N ILE A 40 -12.77 4.20 -17.59
CA ILE A 40 -12.70 3.88 -19.02
C ILE A 40 -11.77 4.87 -19.73
N ILE A 41 -12.04 6.17 -19.60
CA ILE A 41 -11.25 7.24 -20.23
C ILE A 41 -9.81 7.21 -19.70
N GLY A 42 -9.65 7.13 -18.37
CA GLY A 42 -8.33 7.06 -17.74
C GLY A 42 -7.55 5.81 -18.15
N GLY A 43 -8.20 4.67 -18.31
CA GLY A 43 -7.59 3.43 -18.79
C GLY A 43 -7.11 3.53 -20.24
N PHE A 44 -7.91 4.12 -21.13
CA PHE A 44 -7.51 4.40 -22.50
C PHE A 44 -6.31 5.35 -22.56
N LEU A 45 -6.38 6.48 -21.85
CA LEU A 45 -5.27 7.45 -21.78
C LEU A 45 -4.03 6.82 -21.18
N TYR A 46 -4.17 6.01 -20.13
CA TYR A 46 -3.06 5.32 -19.51
C TYR A 46 -2.39 4.38 -20.51
N TYR A 47 -3.16 3.52 -21.19
CA TYR A 47 -2.62 2.60 -22.19
C TYR A 47 -1.90 3.32 -23.33
N ASP A 48 -2.49 4.39 -23.85
CA ASP A 48 -1.89 5.21 -24.92
C ASP A 48 -0.52 5.76 -24.50
N ASN A 49 -0.43 6.31 -23.29
CA ASN A 49 0.80 6.87 -22.74
C ASN A 49 1.89 5.83 -22.38
N LEU A 50 1.58 4.53 -22.38
CA LEU A 50 2.62 3.51 -22.28
C LEU A 50 3.47 3.43 -23.54
N PHE A 51 2.89 3.71 -24.71
CA PHE A 51 3.55 3.56 -26.01
C PHE A 51 3.87 4.90 -26.66
N ASP A 52 2.96 5.86 -26.57
CA ASP A 52 3.13 7.21 -27.09
C ASP A 52 2.88 8.24 -25.99
N PRO A 53 3.87 8.50 -25.12
CA PRO A 53 3.72 9.44 -24.02
C PRO A 53 3.55 10.86 -24.55
N VAL A 54 2.55 11.56 -24.03
CA VAL A 54 2.26 12.94 -24.42
C VAL A 54 3.47 13.88 -24.20
N PRO A 55 3.66 14.91 -25.03
CA PRO A 55 4.90 15.69 -25.06
C PRO A 55 5.31 16.32 -23.71
N TRP A 56 4.35 16.78 -22.92
CA TRP A 56 4.63 17.41 -21.62
C TRP A 56 5.20 16.43 -20.59
N MET A 57 4.91 15.13 -20.68
CA MET A 57 5.44 14.14 -19.73
C MET A 57 6.97 14.04 -19.82
N ARG A 58 7.55 14.29 -21.01
CA ARG A 58 9.00 14.30 -21.23
C ARG A 58 9.71 15.49 -20.58
N THR A 59 8.96 16.52 -20.18
CA THR A 59 9.51 17.70 -19.49
C THR A 59 9.63 17.49 -17.98
N ILE A 60 9.02 16.43 -17.44
CA ILE A 60 9.06 16.13 -16.02
C ILE A 60 10.42 15.48 -15.69
N PRO A 61 11.20 16.06 -14.77
CA PRO A 61 12.44 15.45 -14.32
C PRO A 61 12.18 14.18 -13.49
N PRO A 62 13.07 13.17 -13.57
CA PRO A 62 12.99 11.96 -12.74
C PRO A 62 12.89 12.25 -11.23
N ALA A 63 13.51 13.33 -10.77
CA ALA A 63 13.49 13.77 -9.38
C ALA A 63 12.07 14.08 -8.86
N ILE A 64 11.19 14.66 -9.69
CA ILE A 64 9.81 14.95 -9.29
C ILE A 64 9.04 13.65 -9.06
N LEU A 65 9.22 12.69 -9.96
CA LEU A 65 8.59 11.38 -9.83
C LEU A 65 9.15 10.61 -8.62
N GLY A 66 10.46 10.69 -8.40
CA GLY A 66 11.13 10.18 -7.20
C GLY A 66 10.58 10.79 -5.91
N PHE A 67 10.25 12.08 -5.90
CA PHE A 67 9.61 12.75 -4.75
C PHE A 67 8.23 12.16 -4.43
N PHE A 68 7.39 11.89 -5.44
CA PHE A 68 6.10 11.23 -5.23
C PHE A 68 6.25 9.78 -4.73
N ILE A 69 7.22 9.03 -5.27
CA ILE A 69 7.55 7.70 -4.76
C ILE A 69 8.02 7.78 -3.31
N PHE A 70 8.87 8.74 -2.97
CA PHE A 70 9.33 8.96 -1.61
C PHE A 70 8.18 9.22 -0.63
N PHE A 71 7.16 9.99 -1.03
CA PHE A 71 5.98 10.21 -0.19
C PHE A 71 5.23 8.91 0.12
N SER A 72 5.23 7.93 -0.80
CA SER A 72 4.65 6.60 -0.56
C SER A 72 5.41 5.79 0.50
N ILE A 73 6.66 6.16 0.77
CA ILE A 73 7.53 5.50 1.74
C ILE A 73 7.34 6.07 3.15
N VAL A 74 6.89 7.32 3.28
CA VAL A 74 6.70 7.99 4.57
C VAL A 74 5.87 7.08 5.49
N PRO A 75 6.44 6.64 6.62
CA PRO A 75 5.76 5.74 7.52
C PRO A 75 4.54 6.43 8.12
N GLY A 76 3.37 5.79 7.99
CA GLY A 76 2.18 6.17 8.74
C GLY A 76 2.17 5.48 10.11
N GLN A 77 1.30 5.93 11.02
CA GLN A 77 1.13 5.30 12.33
C GLN A 77 0.94 3.78 12.19
N LEU A 78 1.80 3.02 12.86
CA LEU A 78 1.66 1.58 12.95
C LEU A 78 0.44 1.23 13.81
N ARG A 79 -0.67 0.94 13.16
CA ARG A 79 -1.72 0.13 13.79
C ARG A 79 -1.22 -1.30 13.90
N TYR A 80 -0.52 -1.60 14.98
CA TYR A 80 -0.52 -2.97 15.46
C TYR A 80 -1.97 -3.32 15.77
N TYR A 81 -2.43 -4.49 15.36
CA TYR A 81 -3.69 -5.09 15.82
C TYR A 81 -3.62 -5.52 17.30
N TYR A 82 -2.89 -4.73 18.10
CA TYR A 82 -2.62 -4.92 19.49
C TYR A 82 -3.50 -3.93 20.23
N ARG A 83 -4.58 -4.42 20.85
CA ARG A 83 -5.29 -3.62 21.85
C ARG A 83 -4.45 -3.65 23.12
N GLU A 84 -4.28 -2.49 23.77
CA GLU A 84 -3.58 -2.37 25.06
C GLU A 84 -4.12 -3.36 26.10
N ALA A 85 -5.41 -3.70 26.02
CA ALA A 85 -6.07 -4.69 26.87
C ALA A 85 -5.53 -6.14 26.77
N ASP A 86 -4.79 -6.52 25.72
CA ASP A 86 -4.23 -7.88 25.58
C ASP A 86 -2.78 -8.00 26.11
N GLN A 87 -2.16 -6.90 26.58
CA GLN A 87 -0.75 -6.89 27.04
C GLN A 87 -0.49 -7.88 28.17
N LEU A 88 -1.38 -7.92 29.15
CA LEU A 88 -1.24 -8.79 30.33
C LEU A 88 -1.43 -10.28 29.99
N PHE A 89 -2.34 -10.62 29.09
CA PHE A 89 -2.60 -12.01 28.69
C PHE A 89 -1.52 -12.57 27.78
N LEU A 90 -0.95 -11.74 26.89
CA LEU A 90 0.07 -12.19 25.94
C LEU A 90 1.47 -12.30 26.57
N HIS A 91 1.74 -11.59 27.67
CA HIS A 91 3.02 -11.68 28.38
C HIS A 91 3.25 -13.08 29.00
N GLN A 92 2.19 -13.82 29.31
CA GLN A 92 2.27 -15.17 29.89
C GLN A 92 2.43 -16.29 28.86
N GLN A 93 2.16 -16.04 27.55
CA GLN A 93 2.31 -17.05 26.48
C GLN A 93 3.22 -16.55 25.36
N THR A 94 4.53 -16.71 25.57
CA THR A 94 5.60 -16.23 24.67
C THR A 94 5.52 -16.81 23.26
N ASP A 95 5.05 -18.05 23.09
CA ASP A 95 4.94 -18.69 21.77
C ASP A 95 3.76 -18.16 20.95
N TRP A 96 2.65 -17.82 21.60
CA TRP A 96 1.52 -17.15 20.96
C TRP A 96 1.88 -15.73 20.53
N MET A 97 2.61 -15.00 21.38
CA MET A 97 3.13 -13.67 21.06
C MET A 97 4.04 -13.71 19.82
N ARG A 98 4.94 -14.70 19.70
CA ARG A 98 5.81 -14.86 18.52
C ARG A 98 5.00 -15.12 17.25
N SER A 99 3.99 -15.97 17.31
CA SER A 99 3.14 -16.30 16.16
C SER A 99 2.32 -15.11 15.69
N ILE A 100 1.67 -14.40 16.61
CA ILE A 100 0.88 -13.19 16.31
C ILE A 100 1.79 -12.08 15.74
N ARG A 101 3.00 -11.91 16.28
CA ARG A 101 3.97 -10.94 15.78
C ARG A 101 4.40 -11.24 14.35
N ARG A 102 4.68 -12.50 14.00
CA ARG A 102 5.04 -12.91 12.63
C ARG A 102 3.89 -12.69 11.65
N LEU A 103 2.67 -13.06 12.03
CA LEU A 103 1.48 -12.87 11.21
C LEU A 103 1.19 -11.38 10.97
N GLY A 104 1.28 -10.55 12.02
CA GLY A 104 1.11 -9.11 11.91
C GLY A 104 2.19 -8.44 11.06
N LEU A 105 3.43 -8.93 11.13
CA LEU A 105 4.53 -8.46 10.30
C LEU A 105 4.28 -8.80 8.83
N ASN A 106 4.02 -10.07 8.51
CA ASN A 106 3.75 -10.52 7.13
C ASN A 106 2.56 -9.81 6.50
N PHE A 107 1.44 -9.68 7.24
CA PHE A 107 0.28 -8.96 6.75
C PHE A 107 0.60 -7.50 6.45
N SER A 108 1.41 -6.87 7.31
CA SER A 108 1.81 -5.50 7.07
C SER A 108 2.79 -5.35 5.91
N LEU A 109 3.71 -6.30 5.71
CA LEU A 109 4.61 -6.31 4.56
C LEU A 109 3.82 -6.44 3.26
N PHE A 110 2.87 -7.36 3.21
CA PHE A 110 2.02 -7.56 2.03
C PHE A 110 1.21 -6.31 1.71
N ARG A 111 0.59 -5.70 2.73
CA ARG A 111 -0.19 -4.46 2.56
C ARG A 111 0.67 -3.30 2.07
N ASP A 112 1.88 -3.13 2.62
CA ASP A 112 2.76 -2.03 2.24
C ASP A 112 3.34 -2.25 0.84
N SER A 113 3.69 -3.49 0.49
CA SER A 113 4.09 -3.92 -0.86
C SER A 113 2.97 -3.62 -1.88
N LEU A 114 1.73 -4.02 -1.59
CA LEU A 114 0.58 -3.75 -2.47
C LEU A 114 0.35 -2.24 -2.70
N ARG A 115 0.52 -1.41 -1.66
CA ARG A 115 0.41 0.05 -1.78
C ARG A 115 1.49 0.63 -2.69
N ILE A 116 2.74 0.17 -2.54
CA ILE A 116 3.84 0.60 -3.40
C ILE A 116 3.59 0.12 -4.83
N ALA A 117 3.08 -1.10 -5.03
CA ALA A 117 2.76 -1.64 -6.35
C ALA A 117 1.73 -0.77 -7.09
N ILE A 118 0.71 -0.26 -6.38
CA ILE A 118 -0.27 0.68 -6.97
C ILE A 118 0.42 1.97 -7.42
N VAL A 119 1.31 2.54 -6.60
CA VAL A 119 2.06 3.75 -6.96
C VAL A 119 2.95 3.50 -8.19
N PHE A 120 3.65 2.37 -8.23
CA PHE A 120 4.49 1.98 -9.36
C PHE A 120 3.68 1.73 -10.63
N PHE A 121 2.51 1.09 -10.50
CA PHE A 121 1.59 0.90 -11.61
C PHE A 121 1.15 2.24 -12.19
N LEU A 122 0.71 3.19 -11.34
CA LEU A 122 0.32 4.52 -11.81
C LEU A 122 1.48 5.30 -12.47
N ALA A 123 2.71 5.07 -12.02
CA ALA A 123 3.92 5.70 -12.57
C ALA A 123 4.52 4.96 -13.77
N LEU A 124 4.00 3.80 -14.16
CA LEU A 124 4.53 2.97 -15.24
C LEU A 124 4.66 3.69 -16.60
N PRO A 125 3.72 4.55 -17.03
CA PRO A 125 3.86 5.31 -18.27
C PRO A 125 5.11 6.21 -18.28
N PHE A 126 5.52 6.71 -17.12
CA PHE A 126 6.76 7.48 -17.00
C PHE A 126 7.99 6.58 -17.05
N PHE A 127 7.97 5.46 -16.32
CA PHE A 127 9.11 4.55 -16.29
C PHE A 127 9.44 3.98 -17.67
N ASN A 128 8.44 3.45 -18.37
CA ASN A 128 8.64 2.80 -19.66
C ASN A 128 8.58 3.80 -20.83
N GLY A 129 7.52 4.62 -20.89
CA GLY A 129 7.30 5.53 -22.01
C GLY A 129 8.29 6.69 -22.07
N VAL A 130 8.62 7.30 -20.92
CA VAL A 130 9.46 8.51 -20.87
C VAL A 130 10.91 8.21 -20.56
N TYR A 131 11.17 7.48 -19.47
CA TYR A 131 12.52 7.22 -18.98
C TYR A 131 13.14 5.93 -19.54
N GLN A 132 12.35 5.11 -20.24
CA GLN A 132 12.79 3.88 -20.90
C GLN A 132 13.55 2.91 -19.99
N LEU A 133 13.10 2.81 -18.73
CA LEU A 133 13.69 1.90 -17.75
C LEU A 133 13.48 0.45 -18.17
N ASP A 134 14.53 -0.36 -18.05
CA ASP A 134 14.43 -1.80 -18.26
C ASP A 134 13.61 -2.46 -17.13
N LEU A 135 13.05 -3.64 -17.41
CA LEU A 135 12.28 -4.42 -16.43
C LEU A 135 13.10 -4.70 -15.17
N ILE A 136 14.41 -4.97 -15.32
CA ILE A 136 15.31 -5.22 -14.20
C ILE A 136 15.45 -3.95 -13.34
N GLU A 137 15.63 -2.79 -13.96
CA GLU A 137 15.76 -1.51 -13.25
C GLU A 137 14.48 -1.16 -12.49
N LEU A 138 13.32 -1.39 -13.12
CA LEU A 138 12.01 -1.19 -12.49
C LEU A 138 11.81 -2.11 -11.28
N LEU A 139 12.15 -3.40 -11.42
CA LEU A 139 12.07 -4.37 -10.33
C LEU A 139 13.03 -4.02 -9.19
N LEU A 140 14.26 -3.61 -9.50
CA LEU A 140 15.22 -3.16 -8.50
C LEU A 140 14.72 -1.93 -7.75
N LEU A 141 14.18 -0.93 -8.46
CA LEU A 141 13.60 0.26 -7.86
C LEU A 141 12.40 -0.08 -6.96
N TYR A 142 11.55 -1.01 -7.40
CA TYR A 142 10.42 -1.50 -6.61
C TYR A 142 10.88 -2.17 -5.31
N VAL A 143 11.79 -3.13 -5.43
CA VAL A 143 12.33 -3.87 -4.27
C VAL A 143 13.03 -2.92 -3.31
N LEU A 144 13.85 -1.99 -3.82
CA LEU A 144 14.54 -0.98 -3.01
C LEU A 144 13.54 -0.10 -2.26
N THR A 145 12.46 0.34 -2.91
CA THR A 145 11.42 1.16 -2.28
C THR A 145 10.72 0.42 -1.14
N VAL A 146 10.38 -0.86 -1.36
CA VAL A 146 9.77 -1.73 -0.35
C VAL A 146 10.72 -1.92 0.83
N LEU A 147 12.00 -2.20 0.58
CA LEU A 147 13.01 -2.37 1.62
C LEU A 147 13.26 -1.07 2.39
N LEU A 148 13.31 0.08 1.72
CA LEU A 148 13.51 1.39 2.36
C LEU A 148 12.38 1.67 3.37
N LYS A 149 11.13 1.43 2.94
CA LYS A 149 9.95 1.59 3.80
C LYS A 149 10.00 0.71 5.03
N GLN A 150 10.42 -0.55 4.86
CA GLN A 150 10.57 -1.48 5.97
C GLN A 150 11.66 -1.03 6.94
N ASN A 151 12.81 -0.57 6.44
CA ASN A 151 13.91 -0.09 7.26
C ASN A 151 13.52 1.16 8.07
N LEU A 152 12.89 2.15 7.43
CA LEU A 152 12.42 3.37 8.12
C LEU A 152 11.44 3.04 9.24
N ARG A 153 10.52 2.12 8.98
CA ARG A 153 9.56 1.64 9.97
C ARG A 153 10.20 0.89 11.14
N ILE A 154 11.32 0.18 10.91
CA ILE A 154 12.09 -0.47 11.98
C ILE A 154 12.89 0.58 12.76
N ALA A 155 13.41 1.62 12.11
CA ALA A 155 14.13 2.70 12.75
C ALA A 155 13.23 3.48 13.74
N GLU A 156 12.01 3.83 13.34
CA GLU A 156 11.02 4.48 14.22
C GLU A 156 10.63 3.65 15.45
N ARG A 157 10.73 2.31 15.37
CA ARG A 157 10.47 1.43 16.52
C ARG A 157 11.55 1.53 17.60
N ARG A 158 12.76 2.01 17.30
CA ARG A 158 13.90 2.01 18.23
C ARG A 158 14.01 3.31 19.05
N THR A 159 13.20 4.32 18.72
CA THR A 159 13.23 5.65 19.33
C THR A 159 12.19 5.85 20.44
N PHE A 160 11.53 4.78 20.88
CA PHE A 160 10.61 4.71 22.03
C PHE A 160 10.98 3.52 22.90
#